data_AF-A0A059X3U1-F1
#
_entry.id   AF-A0A059X3U1-F1
#
_cell.length_a   1.000
_cell.length_b   1.000
_cell.length_c   1.000
_cell.angle_alpha   90.00
_cell.angle_beta   90.00
_cell.angle_gamma   90.00
#
_symmetry.space_group_name_H-M   'P 1'
#
loop_
_entity.id
_entity.type
_entity.pdbx_description
1 polymer ?
#
loop_
_entity_poly.entity_id
_entity_poly.type
_entity_poly.pdbx_seq_one_letter_code
_entity_poly.pdbx_strand_id
1 'polypeptide(L)'
;PSPQVMGGPGVGTNPDEMLLGAAATCYLITLAHILENRRLPVLELTMNAEAVVSQTGSLKFERIIHRPSIVLRADATEQQLDTAQTAAMRADKHCMISKALHGNVEITVEASVTRAV
;
A
#
# COMPACT_ATOMS: atom_id res chain seq x y z
N PRO A 1 0.88 20.03 16.26
CA PRO A 1 2.33 20.39 16.23
C PRO A 1 2.91 20.05 14.85
N SER A 2 3.62 20.97 14.21
CA SER A 2 4.13 20.79 12.85
C SER A 2 5.36 19.85 12.82
N PRO A 3 5.59 19.11 11.71
CA PRO A 3 6.77 18.26 11.51
C PRO A 3 8.11 18.99 11.58
N GLN A 4 9.20 18.30 11.94
CA GLN A 4 10.58 18.83 11.84
C GLN A 4 10.96 19.26 10.41
N VAL A 5 10.55 18.49 9.40
CA VAL A 5 10.77 18.82 7.98
C VAL A 5 9.95 20.05 7.53
N MET A 6 8.92 20.41 8.31
CA MET A 6 8.04 21.56 8.11
C MET A 6 8.26 22.66 9.17
N GLY A 7 9.39 22.63 9.90
CA GLY A 7 9.77 23.67 10.88
C GLY A 7 9.02 23.64 12.22
N GLY A 8 8.46 22.50 12.64
CA GLY A 8 7.84 22.34 13.95
C GLY A 8 8.60 21.40 14.91
N PRO A 9 8.14 21.28 16.17
CA PRO A 9 8.93 20.78 17.30
C PRO A 9 9.29 19.28 17.25
N GLY A 10 8.84 18.54 16.24
CA GLY A 10 9.18 17.12 16.06
C GLY A 10 8.53 16.16 17.05
N VAL A 11 7.48 16.62 17.73
CA VAL A 11 6.65 15.81 18.63
C VAL A 11 5.24 15.82 18.07
N GLY A 12 4.86 14.77 17.33
CA GLY A 12 3.55 14.59 16.70
C GLY A 12 3.64 13.77 15.40
N THR A 13 2.53 13.15 14.99
CA THR A 13 2.41 12.46 13.70
C THR A 13 2.51 13.48 12.57
N ASN A 14 3.44 13.28 11.64
CA ASN A 14 3.61 14.22 10.53
C ASN A 14 2.41 14.10 9.57
N PRO A 15 1.84 15.18 9.00
CA PRO A 15 0.76 15.09 8.00
C PRO A 15 1.12 14.14 6.86
N ASP A 16 2.41 14.03 6.56
CA ASP A 16 2.90 13.13 5.53
C ASP A 16 2.76 11.64 5.92
N GLU A 17 3.11 11.32 7.16
CA GLU A 17 2.92 9.99 7.75
C GLU A 17 1.43 9.65 7.88
N MET A 18 0.59 10.65 8.18
CA MET A 18 -0.86 10.47 8.23
C MET A 18 -1.43 10.13 6.84
N LEU A 19 -1.01 10.85 5.78
CA LEU A 19 -1.45 10.57 4.42
C LEU A 19 -0.94 9.19 3.96
N LEU A 20 0.34 8.89 4.20
CA LEU A 20 0.92 7.60 3.87
C LEU A 20 0.16 6.46 4.58
N GLY A 21 -0.10 6.60 5.88
CA GLY A 21 -0.88 5.64 6.66
C GLY A 21 -2.30 5.45 6.14
N ALA A 22 -2.98 6.53 5.74
CA ALA A 22 -4.32 6.46 5.17
C ALA A 22 -4.34 5.75 3.80
N ALA A 23 -3.40 6.09 2.91
CA ALA A 23 -3.27 5.46 1.60
C ALA A 23 -2.96 3.96 1.75
N ALA A 24 -2.00 3.64 2.60
CA ALA A 24 -1.56 2.28 2.91
C ALA A 24 -2.70 1.43 3.51
N THR A 25 -3.46 1.97 4.47
CA THR A 25 -4.60 1.30 5.09
C THR A 25 -5.74 1.08 4.10
N CYS A 26 -6.11 2.10 3.31
CA CYS A 26 -7.14 1.95 2.27
C CYS A 26 -6.76 0.88 1.24
N TYR A 27 -5.51 0.89 0.78
CA TYR A 27 -5.01 -0.11 -0.14
C TYR A 27 -5.11 -1.52 0.47
N LEU A 28 -4.65 -1.68 1.71
CA LEU A 28 -4.66 -2.96 2.42
C LEU A 28 -6.09 -3.52 2.56
N ILE A 29 -7.05 -2.70 2.99
CA ILE A 29 -8.47 -3.10 3.11
C ILE A 29 -9.02 -3.52 1.75
N THR A 30 -8.71 -2.75 0.70
CA THR A 30 -9.15 -3.06 -0.67
C THR A 30 -8.58 -4.39 -1.15
N LEU A 31 -7.29 -4.63 -0.92
CA LEU A 31 -6.63 -5.87 -1.27
C LEU A 31 -7.22 -7.06 -0.51
N ALA A 32 -7.38 -6.94 0.80
CA ALA A 32 -8.01 -7.98 1.64
C ALA A 32 -9.38 -8.38 1.08
N HIS A 33 -10.22 -7.38 0.78
CA HIS A 33 -11.55 -7.62 0.20
C HIS A 33 -11.51 -8.35 -1.15
N ILE A 34 -10.55 -8.00 -2.04
CA ILE A 34 -10.38 -8.69 -3.32
C ILE A 34 -9.94 -10.15 -3.12
N LEU A 35 -8.99 -10.40 -2.20
CA LEU A 35 -8.49 -11.75 -1.91
C LEU A 35 -9.60 -12.64 -1.32
N GLU A 36 -10.40 -12.09 -0.40
CA GLU A 36 -11.56 -12.75 0.22
C GLU A 36 -12.64 -13.10 -0.81
N ASN A 37 -13.04 -12.14 -1.67
CA ASN A 37 -14.03 -12.37 -2.72
C ASN A 37 -13.61 -13.45 -3.71
N ARG A 38 -12.29 -13.56 -3.95
CA ARG A 38 -11.69 -14.61 -4.80
C ARG A 38 -11.49 -15.93 -4.06
N ARG A 39 -11.81 -15.99 -2.76
CA ARG A 39 -11.68 -17.17 -1.89
C ARG A 39 -10.25 -17.74 -1.90
N LEU A 40 -9.26 -16.85 -1.92
CA LEU A 40 -7.86 -17.27 -1.88
C LEU A 40 -7.50 -17.75 -0.47
N PRO A 41 -6.69 -18.82 -0.34
CA PRO A 41 -6.31 -19.40 0.94
C PRO A 41 -5.21 -18.57 1.63
N VAL A 42 -5.49 -17.31 1.97
CA VAL A 42 -4.55 -16.40 2.63
C VAL A 42 -4.37 -16.79 4.10
N LEU A 43 -3.12 -16.92 4.54
CA LEU A 43 -2.73 -17.12 5.94
C LEU A 43 -2.29 -15.81 6.60
N GLU A 44 -1.53 -15.00 5.87
CA GLU A 44 -1.00 -13.74 6.38
C GLU A 44 -1.06 -12.68 5.28
N LEU A 45 -1.41 -11.47 5.68
CA LEU A 45 -1.42 -10.29 4.83
C LEU A 45 -0.82 -9.14 5.62
N THR A 46 0.39 -8.73 5.25
CA THR A 46 1.06 -7.55 5.82
C THR A 46 1.34 -6.53 4.73
N MET A 47 1.63 -5.30 5.13
CA MET A 47 1.85 -4.22 4.20
C MET A 47 2.81 -3.20 4.81
N ASN A 48 3.83 -2.86 4.02
CA ASN A 48 4.66 -1.69 4.23
C ASN A 48 4.38 -0.67 3.14
N ALA A 49 4.58 0.60 3.43
CA ALA A 49 4.47 1.66 2.44
C ALA A 49 5.55 2.71 2.65
N GLU A 50 5.94 3.34 1.55
CA GLU A 50 6.95 4.39 1.52
C GLU A 50 6.44 5.57 0.69
N ALA A 51 6.77 6.78 1.09
CA ALA A 51 6.48 7.99 0.32
C ALA A 51 7.76 8.73 -0.02
N VAL A 52 7.81 9.25 -1.25
CA VAL A 52 8.85 10.14 -1.74
C VAL A 52 8.26 11.54 -1.87
N VAL A 53 8.89 12.50 -1.21
CA VAL A 53 8.44 13.90 -1.14
C VAL A 53 9.50 14.79 -1.77
N SER A 54 9.08 15.63 -2.72
CA SER A 54 9.92 16.68 -3.30
C SER A 54 10.09 17.83 -2.31
N GLN A 55 11.32 18.32 -2.16
CA GLN A 55 11.62 19.52 -1.38
C GLN A 55 11.99 20.73 -2.26
N THR A 56 11.91 20.58 -3.59
CA THR A 56 12.30 21.62 -4.54
C THR A 56 11.12 22.54 -4.83
N GLY A 57 11.11 23.75 -4.24
CA GLY A 57 10.09 24.78 -4.47
C GLY A 57 8.89 24.69 -3.53
N SER A 58 8.05 23.65 -3.65
CA SER A 58 6.91 23.39 -2.77
C SER A 58 6.90 21.93 -2.32
N LEU A 59 6.70 21.68 -1.02
CA LEU A 59 6.55 20.32 -0.50
C LEU A 59 5.39 19.61 -1.19
N LYS A 60 5.72 18.53 -1.91
CA LYS A 60 4.76 17.74 -2.69
C LYS A 60 5.12 16.27 -2.63
N PHE A 61 4.11 15.43 -2.44
CA PHE A 61 4.21 13.99 -2.67
C PHE A 61 4.46 13.70 -4.14
N GLU A 62 5.60 13.09 -4.45
CA GLU A 62 5.92 12.64 -5.81
C GLU A 62 5.42 11.22 -6.04
N ARG A 63 5.70 10.33 -5.08
CA ARG A 63 5.41 8.90 -5.23
C ARG A 63 5.06 8.23 -3.91
N ILE A 64 4.13 7.29 -3.94
CA ILE A 64 3.83 6.35 -2.86
C ILE A 64 4.02 4.94 -3.40
N ILE A 65 4.66 4.09 -2.60
CA ILE A 65 4.95 2.72 -2.97
C ILE A 65 4.32 1.78 -1.94
N HIS A 66 3.40 0.92 -2.38
CA HIS A 66 2.81 -0.11 -1.54
C HIS A 66 3.56 -1.43 -1.69
N ARG A 67 3.97 -2.04 -0.58
CA ARG A 67 4.70 -3.31 -0.52
C ARG A 67 3.90 -4.34 0.29
N PRO A 68 2.80 -4.87 -0.26
CA PRO A 68 2.07 -5.94 0.41
C PRO A 68 2.88 -7.24 0.38
N SER A 69 2.82 -7.99 1.48
CA SER A 69 3.26 -9.38 1.53
C SER A 69 2.05 -10.26 1.79
N ILE A 70 1.83 -11.23 0.90
CA ILE A 70 0.74 -12.18 0.96
C ILE A 70 1.34 -13.57 1.14
N VAL A 71 1.01 -14.22 2.25
CA VAL A 71 1.35 -15.63 2.48
C VAL A 71 0.09 -16.45 2.28
N LEU A 72 0.10 -17.33 1.28
CA LEU A 72 -0.96 -18.31 1.07
C LEU A 72 -0.66 -19.61 1.82
N ARG A 73 -1.67 -20.45 2.04
CA ARG A 73 -1.48 -21.81 2.57
C ARG A 73 -0.49 -22.63 1.73
N ALA A 74 0.19 -23.57 2.37
CA ALA A 74 1.17 -24.45 1.72
C ALA A 74 0.57 -25.27 0.55
N ASP A 75 -0.73 -25.59 0.62
CA ASP A 75 -1.49 -26.30 -0.41
C ASP A 75 -2.03 -25.41 -1.54
N ALA A 76 -1.72 -24.11 -1.55
CA ALA A 76 -2.18 -23.18 -2.57
C ALA A 76 -1.60 -23.51 -3.96
N THR A 77 -2.44 -23.48 -4.99
CA THR A 77 -2.03 -23.78 -6.36
C THR A 77 -1.21 -22.64 -6.98
N GLU A 78 -0.45 -22.92 -8.04
CA GLU A 78 0.24 -21.87 -8.82
C GLU A 78 -0.74 -20.82 -9.36
N GLN A 79 -1.94 -21.25 -9.78
CA GLN A 79 -2.98 -20.35 -10.23
C GLN A 79 -3.46 -19.41 -9.11
N GLN A 80 -3.51 -19.88 -7.87
CA GLN A 80 -3.87 -19.04 -6.73
C GLN A 80 -2.77 -18.01 -6.40
N LEU A 81 -1.49 -18.39 -6.54
CA LEU A 81 -0.37 -17.44 -6.43
C LEU A 81 -0.47 -16.34 -7.49
N ASP A 82 -0.64 -16.69 -8.76
CA ASP A 82 -0.79 -15.72 -9.86
C ASP A 82 -2.03 -14.82 -9.65
N THR A 83 -3.13 -15.41 -9.19
CA THR A 83 -4.35 -14.66 -8.89
C THR A 83 -4.14 -13.67 -7.75
N ALA A 84 -3.38 -14.04 -6.71
CA ALA A 84 -3.02 -13.16 -5.59
C ALA A 84 -2.08 -12.04 -6.04
N GLN A 85 -1.06 -12.36 -6.84
CA GLN A 85 -0.15 -11.38 -7.42
C GLN A 85 -0.90 -10.35 -8.26
N THR A 86 -1.79 -10.83 -9.14
CA THR A 86 -2.64 -9.97 -9.98
C THR A 86 -3.62 -9.14 -9.15
N ALA A 87 -4.14 -9.67 -8.05
CA ALA A 87 -4.99 -8.92 -7.13
C ALA A 87 -4.23 -7.76 -6.48
N ALA A 88 -3.03 -8.02 -5.96
CA ALA A 88 -2.17 -6.99 -5.36
C ALA A 88 -1.86 -5.86 -6.34
N MET A 89 -1.44 -6.21 -7.56
CA MET A 89 -1.12 -5.24 -8.61
C MET A 89 -2.31 -4.42 -9.13
N ARG A 90 -3.55 -4.81 -8.83
CA ARG A 90 -4.77 -4.13 -9.29
C ARG A 90 -5.58 -3.49 -8.16
N ALA A 91 -5.20 -3.70 -6.91
CA ALA A 91 -5.95 -3.20 -5.76
C ALA A 91 -5.91 -1.67 -5.65
N ASP A 92 -4.81 -1.04 -6.06
CA ASP A 92 -4.63 0.42 -6.13
C ASP A 92 -5.70 1.09 -7.00
N LYS A 93 -6.06 0.47 -8.14
CA LYS A 93 -7.11 0.96 -9.05
C LYS A 93 -8.50 0.97 -8.42
N HIS A 94 -8.69 0.29 -7.29
CA HIS A 94 -9.97 0.18 -6.59
C HIS A 94 -9.97 0.93 -5.26
N CYS A 95 -8.81 1.20 -4.65
CA CYS A 95 -8.73 1.97 -3.41
C CYS A 95 -9.14 3.43 -3.62
N MET A 96 -10.05 3.89 -2.77
CA MET A 96 -10.57 5.26 -2.76
C MET A 96 -9.47 6.32 -2.64
N ILE A 97 -8.51 6.12 -1.73
CA ILE A 97 -7.41 7.07 -1.52
C ILE A 97 -6.46 7.10 -2.72
N SER A 98 -6.10 5.95 -3.27
CA SER A 98 -5.27 5.87 -4.47
C SER A 98 -5.92 6.61 -5.65
N LYS A 99 -7.24 6.46 -5.84
CA LYS A 99 -8.00 7.22 -6.85
C LYS A 99 -7.96 8.73 -6.61
N ALA A 100 -8.08 9.17 -5.36
CA ALA A 100 -8.06 10.60 -5.02
C ALA A 100 -6.68 11.25 -5.27
N LEU A 101 -5.60 10.47 -5.14
CA LEU A 101 -4.22 10.94 -5.34
C LEU A 101 -3.75 10.83 -6.80
N HIS A 102 -4.44 10.04 -7.62
CA HIS A 102 -4.08 9.80 -9.01
C HIS A 102 -3.93 11.10 -9.81
N GLY A 103 -2.86 11.18 -10.61
CA GLY A 103 -2.52 12.37 -11.41
C GLY A 103 -1.73 13.44 -10.64
N ASN A 104 -1.72 13.40 -9.31
CA ASN A 104 -0.92 14.28 -8.46
C ASN A 104 0.28 13.58 -7.84
N VAL A 105 0.12 12.30 -7.49
CA VAL A 105 1.11 11.43 -6.86
C VAL A 105 1.20 10.14 -7.68
N GLU A 106 2.40 9.69 -8.01
CA GLU A 106 2.62 8.39 -8.62
C GLU A 106 2.39 7.29 -7.58
N ILE A 107 1.61 6.26 -7.91
CA ILE A 107 1.38 5.14 -7.01
C ILE A 107 1.91 3.88 -7.68
N THR A 108 2.82 3.19 -7.00
CA THR A 108 3.38 1.92 -7.47
C THR A 108 3.16 0.82 -6.43
N VAL A 109 3.15 -0.43 -6.91
CA VAL A 109 2.96 -1.62 -6.07
C VAL A 109 4.11 -2.57 -6.32
N GLU A 110 4.73 -3.03 -5.24
CA GLU A 110 5.78 -4.06 -5.23
C GLU A 110 5.33 -5.20 -4.32
N ALA A 111 4.52 -6.10 -4.87
CA ALA A 111 3.92 -7.20 -4.11
C ALA A 111 4.85 -8.41 -4.00
N SER A 112 4.89 -9.01 -2.81
CA SER A 112 5.51 -10.31 -2.56
C SER A 112 4.42 -11.33 -2.24
N VAL A 113 4.40 -12.44 -2.96
CA VAL A 113 3.43 -13.52 -2.76
C VAL A 113 4.17 -14.84 -2.62
N THR A 114 3.95 -15.51 -1.49
CA THR A 114 4.60 -16.80 -1.19
C THR A 114 3.60 -17.81 -0.63
N ARG A 115 4.04 -19.05 -0.50
CA ARG A 115 3.36 -20.08 0.30
C ARG A 115 3.98 -20.13 1.68
N ALA A 116 3.18 -20.53 2.67
CA ALA A 116 3.72 -21.02 3.93
C ALA A 116 4.64 -22.22 3.67
N VAL A 117 5.73 -22.27 4.44
CA VAL A 117 6.71 -23.36 4.45
C VAL A 117 6.15 -24.55 5.22
#